data_AF-A0A2V9RHY6-F1
#
_entry.id   AF-A0A2V9RHY6-F1
#
_cell.length_a   1.000
_cell.length_b   1.000
_cell.length_c   1.000
_cell.angle_alpha   90.00
_cell.angle_beta   90.00
_cell.angle_gamma   90.00
#
_symmetry.space_group_name_H-M   'P 1'
#
loop_
_entity.id
_entity.type
_entity.pdbx_description
1 polymer ?
#
loop_
_entity_poly.entity_id
_entity_poly.type
_entity_poly.pdbx_seq_one_letter_code
_entity_poly.pdbx_strand_id
1 'polypeptide(L)'
;MIPVNKRYPISTLLEACEQFPLGPGQRITFEYVLIDGVNDSEADARRLVKLLSRIRSKVNLLSLNPGRDDGMKASSPERVKQFQQLLTSKGLPAYIRRPRGADIFAACGQLHRAQSKLPTVH
;
A
#
# COMPACT_ATOMS: atom_id res chain seq x y z
N MET A 1 -11.22 -6.43 -6.74
CA MET A 1 -10.24 -5.87 -7.71
C MET A 1 -10.76 -4.52 -8.20
N ILE A 2 -9.93 -3.47 -8.28
CA ILE A 2 -10.38 -2.08 -8.52
C ILE A 2 -11.17 -1.97 -9.85
N PRO A 3 -12.42 -1.47 -9.84
CA PRO A 3 -13.27 -1.35 -11.04
C PRO A 3 -12.65 -0.53 -12.18
N VAL A 4 -11.72 0.36 -11.87
CA VAL A 4 -11.00 1.22 -12.84
C VAL A 4 -10.13 0.43 -13.82
N ASN A 5 -9.68 -0.79 -13.48
CA ASN A 5 -8.85 -1.60 -14.37
C ASN A 5 -9.60 -2.09 -15.63
N LYS A 6 -10.93 -1.89 -15.69
CA LYS A 6 -11.75 -2.14 -16.89
C LYS A 6 -11.84 -0.93 -17.83
N ARG A 7 -11.51 0.28 -17.37
CA ARG A 7 -11.72 1.53 -18.13
C ARG A 7 -10.42 2.14 -18.66
N TYR A 8 -9.27 1.79 -18.07
CA TYR A 8 -7.94 2.13 -18.60
C TYR A 8 -7.01 0.92 -18.40
N PRO A 9 -6.43 0.37 -19.47
CA PRO A 9 -5.40 -0.67 -19.34
C PRO A 9 -4.28 -0.15 -18.45
N ILE A 10 -3.80 -0.99 -17.53
CA ILE A 10 -2.68 -0.65 -16.65
C ILE A 10 -1.45 -0.16 -17.44
N SER A 11 -1.25 -0.66 -18.66
CA SER A 11 -0.19 -0.19 -19.56
C SER A 11 -0.30 1.29 -19.89
N THR A 12 -1.49 1.78 -20.23
CA THR A 12 -1.72 3.20 -20.55
C THR A 12 -1.45 4.10 -19.34
N LEU A 13 -1.83 3.65 -18.13
CA LEU A 13 -1.51 4.38 -16.90
C LEU A 13 0.00 4.43 -16.66
N LEU A 14 0.70 3.31 -16.86
CA LEU A 14 2.13 3.24 -16.66
C LEU A 14 2.92 4.06 -17.69
N GLU A 15 2.46 4.09 -18.94
CA GLU A 15 3.00 4.95 -20.00
C GLU A 15 2.85 6.43 -19.63
N ALA A 16 1.67 6.83 -19.15
CA ALA A 16 1.46 8.20 -18.67
C ALA A 16 2.36 8.53 -17.46
N CYS A 17 2.57 7.57 -16.54
CA CYS A 17 3.50 7.73 -15.42
C CYS A 17 4.96 7.83 -15.87
N GLU A 18 5.37 7.12 -16.92
CA GLU A 18 6.73 7.19 -17.48
C GLU A 18 7.01 8.58 -18.08
N GLN A 19 6.00 9.19 -18.71
CA GLN A 19 6.12 10.51 -19.32
C GLN A 19 5.90 11.68 -18.35
N PHE A 20 5.47 11.41 -17.11
CA PHE A 20 5.13 12.48 -16.17
C PHE A 20 6.38 13.27 -15.75
N PRO A 21 6.40 14.61 -15.91
CA PRO A 21 7.56 15.42 -15.59
C PRO A 21 7.76 15.51 -14.07
N LEU A 22 8.75 14.78 -13.56
CA LEU A 22 9.12 14.82 -12.14
C LEU A 22 10.27 15.79 -11.91
N GLY A 23 10.13 16.65 -10.91
CA GLY A 23 11.20 17.49 -10.41
C GLY A 23 12.33 16.68 -9.73
N PRO A 24 13.47 17.33 -9.41
CA PRO A 24 14.56 16.69 -8.68
C PRO A 24 14.08 16.03 -7.39
N GLY A 25 14.50 14.79 -7.14
CA GLY A 25 14.13 14.02 -5.95
C GLY A 25 12.68 13.51 -5.88
N GLN A 26 11.79 13.94 -6.78
CA GLN A 26 10.40 13.48 -6.80
C GLN A 26 10.31 12.03 -7.33
N ARG A 27 9.31 11.30 -6.81
CA ARG A 27 9.00 9.93 -7.21
C ARG A 27 7.49 9.75 -7.22
N ILE A 28 6.97 9.04 -8.24
CA ILE A 28 5.59 8.56 -8.24
C ILE A 28 5.43 7.52 -7.14
N THR A 29 4.34 7.59 -6.38
CA THR A 29 4.05 6.61 -5.32
C THR A 29 2.97 5.65 -5.81
N PHE A 30 3.30 4.37 -5.87
CA PHE A 30 2.32 3.31 -6.13
C PHE A 30 1.86 2.71 -4.81
N GLU A 31 0.55 2.60 -4.61
CA GLU A 31 -0.02 1.84 -3.50
C GLU A 31 -0.27 0.39 -3.96
N TYR A 32 0.22 -0.57 -3.18
CA TYR A 32 0.11 -1.99 -3.48
C TYR A 32 -0.46 -2.73 -2.28
N VAL A 33 -1.69 -3.23 -2.41
CA VAL A 33 -2.33 -4.03 -1.36
C VAL A 33 -1.87 -5.48 -1.50
N LEU A 34 -1.27 -6.02 -0.45
CA LEU A 34 -0.85 -7.43 -0.41
C LEU A 34 -1.99 -8.31 0.09
N ILE A 35 -2.34 -9.29 -0.73
CA ILE A 35 -3.42 -10.25 -0.52
C ILE A 35 -2.79 -11.65 -0.52
N ASP A 36 -3.05 -12.37 0.57
CA ASP A 36 -2.48 -13.68 0.86
C ASP A 36 -2.77 -14.68 -0.27
N GLY A 37 -1.70 -15.24 -0.85
CA GLY A 37 -1.78 -16.24 -1.92
C GLY A 37 -2.24 -15.72 -3.28
N VAL A 38 -2.51 -14.42 -3.43
CA VAL A 38 -3.03 -13.83 -4.68
C VAL A 38 -1.98 -13.01 -5.41
N ASN A 39 -1.28 -12.13 -4.70
CA ASN A 39 -0.32 -11.19 -5.32
C ASN A 39 0.89 -10.89 -4.43
N ASP A 40 1.18 -11.76 -3.47
CA ASP A 40 2.21 -11.55 -2.46
C ASP A 40 3.43 -12.47 -2.61
N SER A 41 3.54 -13.18 -3.75
CA SER A 41 4.65 -14.09 -4.01
C SER A 41 5.96 -13.39 -4.37
N GLU A 42 7.05 -14.13 -4.27
CA GLU A 42 8.35 -13.65 -4.74
C GLU A 42 8.32 -13.32 -6.25
N ALA A 43 7.59 -14.12 -7.02
CA ALA A 43 7.38 -13.89 -8.45
C ALA A 43 6.58 -12.60 -8.69
N ASP A 44 5.59 -12.29 -7.86
CA ASP A 44 4.85 -11.02 -7.90
C ASP A 44 5.77 -9.83 -7.64
N ALA A 45 6.63 -9.93 -6.62
CA ALA A 45 7.58 -8.88 -6.29
C ALA A 45 8.56 -8.62 -7.45
N ARG A 46 9.09 -9.69 -8.06
CA ARG A 46 9.97 -9.59 -9.25
C ARG A 46 9.25 -8.98 -10.45
N ARG A 47 7.99 -9.36 -10.68
CA ARG A 47 7.14 -8.75 -11.73
C ARG A 47 6.92 -7.26 -11.47
N LEU A 48 6.66 -6.87 -10.24
CA LEU A 48 6.45 -5.47 -9.85
C LEU A 48 7.71 -4.63 -10.07
N VAL A 49 8.89 -5.13 -9.68
CA VAL A 49 10.18 -4.48 -9.97
C VAL A 49 10.35 -4.25 -11.47
N LYS A 50 10.11 -5.28 -12.28
CA LYS A 50 10.22 -5.17 -13.74
C LYS A 50 9.24 -4.12 -14.29
N LEU A 51 7.99 -4.16 -13.83
CA LEU A 51 6.92 -3.26 -14.27
C LEU A 51 7.25 -1.79 -14.00
N LEU A 52 7.86 -1.49 -12.86
CA LEU A 52 8.16 -0.12 -12.42
C LEU A 52 9.58 0.34 -12.74
N SER A 53 10.40 -0.50 -13.39
CA SER A 53 11.82 -0.24 -13.65
C SER A 53 12.11 1.04 -14.45
N ARG A 54 11.16 1.46 -15.30
CA ARG A 54 11.27 2.66 -16.15
C ARG A 54 10.70 3.92 -15.49
N ILE A 55 10.07 3.78 -14.33
CA ILE A 55 9.37 4.88 -13.66
C ILE A 55 10.13 5.23 -12.38
N ARG A 56 10.53 6.50 -12.25
CA ARG A 56 11.11 7.02 -10.99
C ARG A 56 10.05 6.98 -9.90
N SER A 57 10.05 5.89 -9.13
CA SER A 57 8.92 5.54 -8.27
C SER A 57 9.33 4.97 -6.93
N LYS A 58 8.34 4.87 -6.04
CA LYS A 58 8.39 4.15 -4.78
C LYS A 58 7.06 3.41 -4.57
N VAL A 59 7.08 2.37 -3.76
CA VAL A 59 5.90 1.57 -3.45
C VAL A 59 5.55 1.70 -1.96
N ASN A 60 4.28 1.93 -1.68
CA ASN A 60 3.72 1.75 -0.35
C ASN A 60 2.98 0.41 -0.32
N LEU A 61 3.40 -0.49 0.56
CA LEU A 61 2.73 -1.77 0.80
C LEU A 61 1.64 -1.56 1.85
N LEU A 62 0.41 -1.91 1.49
CA LEU A 62 -0.77 -1.83 2.35
C LEU A 62 -1.24 -3.24 2.69
N SER A 63 -1.70 -3.42 3.93
CA SER A 63 -2.43 -4.64 4.31
C SER A 63 -3.88 -4.53 3.85
N LEU A 64 -4.48 -5.65 3.45
CA LEU A 64 -5.90 -5.72 3.16
C LEU A 64 -6.70 -5.36 4.42
N ASN A 65 -7.67 -4.45 4.29
CA ASN A 65 -8.55 -4.09 5.41
C ASN A 65 -9.57 -5.22 5.66
N PRO A 66 -9.75 -5.67 6.91
CA PRO A 66 -10.76 -6.67 7.22
C PRO A 66 -12.17 -6.15 6.91
N GLY A 67 -13.02 -7.00 6.31
CA GLY A 67 -14.45 -6.71 6.06
C GLY A 67 -14.78 -6.01 4.75
N ARG A 68 -13.83 -5.83 3.83
CA ARG A 68 -14.08 -5.23 2.50
C ARG A 68 -14.32 -6.22 1.36
N ASP A 69 -13.76 -7.42 1.46
CA ASP A 69 -13.82 -8.42 0.39
C ASP A 69 -14.05 -9.81 1.01
N ASP A 70 -15.23 -10.39 0.76
CA ASP A 70 -15.60 -11.72 1.24
C ASP A 70 -14.71 -12.78 0.59
N GLY A 71 -13.78 -13.36 1.37
CA GLY A 71 -12.92 -14.47 0.97
C GLY A 71 -11.45 -14.13 0.73
N MET A 72 -11.04 -12.85 0.74
CA MET A 72 -9.63 -12.46 0.64
C MET A 72 -9.02 -12.21 2.02
N LYS A 73 -7.76 -12.62 2.20
CA LYS A 73 -7.02 -12.43 3.45
C LYS A 73 -5.85 -11.49 3.26
N ALA A 74 -5.52 -10.74 4.31
CA ALA A 74 -4.28 -9.98 4.34
C ALA A 74 -3.09 -10.95 4.42
N SER A 75 -2.03 -10.67 3.67
CA SER A 75 -0.75 -11.39 3.81
C SER A 75 -0.18 -11.26 5.22
N SER A 76 0.55 -12.29 5.68
CA SER A 76 1.20 -12.27 7.00
C SER A 76 2.24 -11.13 7.11
N PRO A 77 2.55 -10.62 8.32
CA PRO A 77 3.59 -9.61 8.51
C PRO A 77 4.96 -10.03 7.97
N GLU A 78 5.32 -11.31 8.10
CA GLU A 78 6.57 -11.89 7.61
C GLU A 78 6.62 -11.85 6.08
N ARG A 79 5.52 -12.25 5.44
CA ARG A 79 5.33 -12.23 3.99
C ARG A 79 5.44 -10.82 3.43
N VAL A 80 4.79 -9.85 4.08
CA VAL A 80 4.87 -8.42 3.72
C VAL A 80 6.31 -7.91 3.84
N LYS A 81 7.02 -8.29 4.91
CA LYS A 81 8.42 -7.90 5.12
C LYS A 81 9.36 -8.51 4.08
N GLN A 82 9.19 -9.79 3.75
CA GLN A 82 9.97 -10.46 2.70
C GLN A 82 9.74 -9.81 1.33
N PHE A 83 8.48 -9.51 1.00
CA PHE A 83 8.13 -8.80 -0.23
C PHE A 83 8.81 -7.43 -0.28
N GLN A 84 8.71 -6.64 0.80
CA GLN A 84 9.37 -5.34 0.92
C GLN A 84 10.90 -5.46 0.71
N GLN A 85 11.55 -6.40 1.38
CA GLN A 85 12.98 -6.63 1.29
C GLN A 85 13.41 -6.99 -0.13
N LEU A 86 12.61 -7.78 -0.85
CA LEU A 86 12.91 -8.09 -2.24
C LEU A 86 12.86 -6.83 -3.11
N LEU A 87 11.79 -6.03 -3.01
CA LEU A 87 11.68 -4.79 -3.78
C LEU A 87 12.88 -3.86 -3.53
N THR A 88 13.23 -3.65 -2.26
CA THR A 88 14.34 -2.76 -1.90
C THR A 88 15.70 -3.31 -2.33
N SER A 89 15.92 -4.62 -2.22
CA SER A 89 17.15 -5.28 -2.72
C SER A 89 17.35 -5.13 -4.23
N LYS A 90 16.27 -4.87 -4.98
CA LYS A 90 16.29 -4.63 -6.43
C LYS A 90 16.25 -3.13 -6.79
N GLY A 91 16.44 -2.24 -5.82
CA GLY A 91 16.51 -0.80 -6.05
C GLY A 91 15.16 -0.10 -6.17
N LEU A 92 14.05 -0.77 -5.86
CA LEU A 92 12.71 -0.17 -5.79
C LEU A 92 12.39 0.21 -4.33
N PRO A 93 12.39 1.51 -3.96
CA PRO A 93 12.09 1.91 -2.59
C PRO A 93 10.68 1.47 -2.19
N ALA A 94 10.57 0.71 -1.10
CA ALA A 94 9.31 0.17 -0.62
C ALA A 94 9.11 0.40 0.88
N TYR A 95 7.91 0.84 1.27
CA TYR A 95 7.54 1.19 2.63
C TYR A 95 6.27 0.47 3.05
N ILE A 96 6.28 -0.14 4.24
CA ILE A 96 5.08 -0.76 4.81
C ILE A 96 4.26 0.34 5.49
N ARG A 97 3.02 0.54 5.04
CA ARG A 97 2.11 1.53 5.62
C ARG A 97 1.41 0.91 6.83
N ARG A 98 1.76 1.36 8.03
CA ARG A 98 1.03 1.00 9.25
C ARG A 98 -0.33 1.72 9.31
N PRO A 99 -1.41 1.06 9.76
CA PRO A 99 -2.66 1.75 10.06
C PRO A 99 -2.40 2.82 11.13
N ARG A 100 -2.86 4.05 10.91
CA ARG A 100 -2.89 5.08 11.96
C ARG A 100 -3.86 4.59 13.04
N GLY A 101 -3.35 4.18 14.20
CA GLY A 101 -4.17 3.78 15.35
C GLY A 101 -3.87 2.40 15.95
N ALA A 102 -3.08 1.54 15.30
CA ALA A 102 -2.70 0.23 15.86
C ALA A 102 -1.73 0.34 17.05
N ASP A 103 -0.94 1.43 17.11
CA ASP A 103 0.02 1.69 18.18
C ASP A 103 -0.61 2.36 19.44
N ILE A 104 -1.92 2.70 19.42
CA ILE A 104 -2.59 3.35 20.58
C ILE A 104 -2.84 2.36 21.74
N PHE A 105 -2.73 1.05 21.50
CA PHE A 105 -2.81 0.04 22.56
C PHE A 105 -1.46 -0.37 23.16
N ALA A 106 -0.33 0.10 22.60
CA ALA A 106 1.02 -0.29 23.06
C ALA A 106 1.79 0.82 23.80
N ALA A 107 1.18 1.98 24.03
CA ALA A 107 1.74 3.03 24.88
C ALA A 107 0.74 3.43 25.97
N CYS A 108 0.94 2.89 27.19
CA CYS A 108 0.46 3.54 28.40
C CYS A 108 1.03 4.96 28.45
N GLY A 109 0.17 5.98 28.52
CA GLY A 109 0.63 7.35 28.80
C GLY A 109 -0.26 8.45 28.23
N GLN A 110 -1.38 8.71 28.91
CA GLN A 110 -2.04 10.02 29.06
C GLN A 110 -2.08 10.96 27.85
N LEU A 111 -3.27 11.12 27.27
CA LEU A 111 -3.92 12.43 27.18
C LEU A 111 -5.41 12.24 26.91
N HIS A 112 -6.14 12.23 28.01
CA HIS A 112 -7.58 12.40 28.08
C HIS A 112 -7.90 13.84 27.66
N ARG A 113 -8.57 14.02 26.52
CA ARG A 113 -9.43 15.20 26.32
C ARG A 113 -10.80 14.73 25.87
N ALA A 114 -11.70 14.80 26.84
CA ALA A 114 -13.13 14.64 26.66
C ALA A 114 -13.65 15.57 25.55
N GLN A 115 -14.49 15.03 24.68
CA GLN A 115 -15.54 15.80 24.02
C GLN A 115 -16.85 15.04 24.09
N SER A 116 -17.59 15.38 25.14
CA SER A 116 -19.01 15.64 25.22
C SER A 116 -19.90 14.99 24.16
N LYS A 117 -20.72 14.04 24.62
CA LYS A 117 -22.01 13.71 24.01
C LYS A 117 -22.84 14.99 23.86
N LEU A 118 -23.39 15.25 22.67
CA LEU A 118 -24.56 16.12 22.54
C LEU A 118 -25.82 15.24 22.67
N PRO A 119 -26.74 15.53 23.61
CA PRO A 119 -28.05 14.90 23.62
C PRO A 119 -28.94 15.52 22.54
N THR A 120 -29.64 14.66 21.80
CA THR A 120 -30.75 15.04 20.93
C THR A 120 -31.90 15.56 21.78
N VAL A 121 -32.37 16.77 21.48
CA VAL A 121 -33.59 17.35 22.07
C VAL A 121 -34.75 17.08 21.12
N HIS A 122 -35.83 16.50 21.64
CA HIS A 122 -37.18 16.65 21.12
C HIS A 122 -37.85 17.82 21.84
#